data_AF-A0A7G9P3Y0-F1
#
_entry.id   AF-A0A7G9P3Y0-F1
#
_cell.length_a   1.000
_cell.length_b   1.000
_cell.length_c   1.000
_cell.angle_alpha   90.00
_cell.angle_beta   90.00
_cell.angle_gamma   90.00
#
_symmetry.space_group_name_H-M   'P 1'
#
loop_
_entity.id
_entity.type
_entity.pdbx_description
1 polymer ?
#
loop_
_entity_poly.entity_id
_entity_poly.type
_entity_poly.pdbx_seq_one_letter_code
_entity_poly.pdbx_strand_id
1 'polypeptide(L)'
;MVIIPVRTDLKLRHRPWVNITLIAINVIVFIAQIIAQVSWPDQTPWFVHYMLDARSMQWYQFLTYQFLHSGWEHLIFNMVFLYVFGNPLEDRLGPIGYACFYLAGGIVAGLGHVWMGGEPASPIWGASGAVSAVTGAFLVMFPFSRVTLSFYFIESFDVSSIVLVVFSFCKDLIFQVFNIGGVAYMAHLSGNVFGFVVAMGLVLSRALPREPYDLLSLFDRSTRQALRDARSPIDPDDPDHKQRLLRQRAAVESAMDAHDARRAVAEYQRLVELNPEAGLSRKMQLDIADYAMNLGHHQLAAHAYERFLSDFPGDGFGDQVQLILGLIYARHLKEPEHAREHLRLAAERLDDPHRREQARKMLHEVERKF
;
A
#
# COMPACT_ATOMS: atom_id res chain seq x y z
N MET A 1 -2.75 -9.53 -26.28
CA MET A 1 -2.03 -8.28 -26.01
C MET A 1 -2.05 -8.06 -24.50
N VAL A 2 -0.88 -8.00 -23.85
CA VAL A 2 -0.75 -8.25 -22.41
C VAL A 2 -0.49 -6.94 -21.64
N ILE A 3 -1.47 -6.52 -20.84
CA ILE A 3 -1.35 -5.43 -19.87
C ILE A 3 -1.17 -6.08 -18.51
N ILE A 4 -0.11 -5.72 -17.77
CA ILE A 4 0.25 -6.38 -16.51
C ILE A 4 0.28 -5.35 -15.38
N PRO A 5 -0.32 -5.63 -14.21
CA PRO A 5 -0.13 -4.79 -13.03
C PRO A 5 1.31 -4.92 -12.52
N VAL A 6 1.95 -3.78 -12.25
CA VAL A 6 3.35 -3.76 -11.79
C VAL A 6 3.45 -3.43 -10.31
N ARG A 7 2.64 -2.48 -9.84
CA ARG A 7 2.62 -2.05 -8.42
C ARG A 7 1.34 -1.31 -8.08
N THR A 8 1.11 -1.15 -6.78
CA THR A 8 0.13 -0.22 -6.22
C THR A 8 0.84 1.00 -5.63
N ASP A 9 0.12 2.10 -5.44
CA ASP A 9 0.56 3.28 -4.69
C ASP A 9 0.60 3.10 -3.15
N LEU A 10 0.15 1.94 -2.66
CA LEU A 10 0.13 1.61 -1.24
C LEU A 10 1.54 1.37 -0.67
N LYS A 11 1.82 1.97 0.49
CA LYS A 11 3.04 1.69 1.28
C LYS A 11 2.75 0.58 2.29
N LEU A 12 3.50 -0.51 2.20
CA LEU A 12 3.39 -1.65 3.12
C LEU A 12 3.99 -1.29 4.48
N ARG A 13 3.28 -1.59 5.57
CA ARG A 13 3.77 -1.41 6.95
C ARG A 13 4.65 -2.58 7.39
N HIS A 14 4.34 -3.78 6.92
CA HIS A 14 5.07 -5.02 7.24
C HIS A 14 5.53 -5.74 5.97
N ARG A 15 6.54 -6.61 6.11
CA ARG A 15 6.99 -7.47 5.01
C ARG A 15 5.99 -8.62 4.79
N PRO A 16 5.51 -8.86 3.55
CA PRO A 16 4.47 -9.83 3.24
C PRO A 16 5.06 -11.25 3.09
N TRP A 17 5.54 -11.82 4.20
CA TRP A 17 6.23 -13.11 4.20
C TRP A 17 5.35 -14.26 3.74
N VAL A 18 4.06 -14.25 4.08
CA VAL A 18 3.13 -15.32 3.68
C VAL A 18 2.90 -15.29 2.18
N ASN A 19 2.70 -14.12 1.60
CA ASN A 19 2.50 -13.96 0.17
C ASN A 19 3.74 -14.37 -0.62
N ILE A 20 4.93 -13.96 -0.16
CA ILE A 20 6.20 -14.42 -0.74
C ILE A 20 6.32 -15.95 -0.65
N THR A 21 5.92 -16.55 0.48
CA THR A 21 5.94 -18.00 0.67
C THR A 21 4.97 -18.71 -0.28
N LEU A 22 3.74 -18.19 -0.44
CA LEU A 22 2.77 -18.74 -1.39
C LEU A 22 3.29 -18.66 -2.83
N ILE A 23 3.90 -17.54 -3.22
CA ILE A 23 4.53 -17.39 -4.54
C ILE A 23 5.65 -18.43 -4.70
N ALA A 24 6.52 -18.58 -3.71
CA ALA A 24 7.60 -19.57 -3.75
C ALA A 24 7.08 -21.00 -3.88
N ILE A 25 6.03 -21.37 -3.13
CA ILE A 25 5.38 -22.69 -3.23
C ILE A 25 4.85 -22.93 -4.64
N ASN A 26 4.13 -21.97 -5.22
CA ASN A 26 3.60 -22.09 -6.58
C ASN A 26 4.71 -22.28 -7.62
N VAL A 27 5.81 -21.54 -7.49
CA VAL A 27 6.98 -21.68 -8.37
C VAL A 27 7.64 -23.06 -8.21
N ILE A 28 7.85 -23.52 -6.97
CA ILE A 28 8.46 -24.82 -6.70
C ILE A 28 7.60 -25.96 -7.24
N VAL A 29 6.28 -25.92 -6.99
CA VAL A 29 5.33 -26.92 -7.50
C VAL A 29 5.34 -26.92 -9.02
N PHE A 30 5.34 -25.75 -9.66
CA PHE A 30 5.39 -25.66 -11.11
C PHE A 30 6.70 -26.24 -11.70
N ILE A 31 7.85 -25.97 -11.07
CA ILE A 31 9.12 -26.59 -11.47
C ILE A 31 9.03 -28.11 -11.36
N ALA A 32 8.43 -28.64 -10.29
CA ALA A 32 8.20 -30.07 -10.14
C ALA A 32 7.25 -30.65 -11.21
N GLN A 33 6.25 -29.89 -11.66
CA GLN A 33 5.39 -30.28 -12.80
C GLN A 33 6.22 -30.41 -14.09
N ILE A 34 7.09 -29.43 -14.38
CA ILE A 34 7.95 -29.44 -15.56
C ILE A 34 8.92 -30.62 -15.52
N ILE A 35 9.58 -30.85 -14.38
CA ILE A 35 10.49 -32.00 -14.20
C ILE A 35 9.73 -33.30 -14.45
N ALA A 36 8.52 -33.46 -13.91
CA ALA A 36 7.74 -34.68 -14.09
C ALA A 36 7.37 -34.93 -15.56
N GLN A 37 6.95 -33.88 -16.29
CA GLN A 37 6.63 -33.98 -17.72
C GLN A 37 7.86 -34.34 -18.57
N VAL A 38 9.04 -33.81 -18.22
CA VAL A 38 10.27 -34.04 -18.99
C VAL A 38 10.92 -35.39 -18.66
N SER A 39 10.93 -35.78 -17.39
CA SER A 39 11.59 -37.01 -16.94
C SER A 39 10.79 -38.28 -17.23
N TRP A 40 9.45 -38.20 -17.30
CA TRP A 40 8.57 -39.35 -17.55
C TRP A 40 7.47 -39.01 -18.58
N PRO A 41 7.82 -38.74 -19.85
CA PRO A 41 6.87 -38.27 -20.85
C PRO A 41 5.78 -39.30 -21.21
N ASP A 42 6.07 -40.60 -21.06
CA ASP A 42 5.12 -41.68 -21.37
C ASP A 42 4.18 -42.04 -20.21
N GLN A 43 4.37 -41.44 -19.03
CA GLN A 43 3.53 -41.67 -17.86
C GLN A 43 2.54 -40.54 -17.68
N THR A 44 1.37 -40.85 -17.11
CA THR A 44 0.47 -39.80 -16.63
C THR A 44 1.16 -39.04 -15.50
N PRO A 45 1.39 -37.71 -15.62
CA PRO A 45 2.10 -36.98 -14.60
C PRO A 45 1.34 -36.96 -13.27
N TRP A 46 2.06 -37.07 -12.16
CA TRP A 46 1.48 -37.14 -10.81
C TRP A 46 0.52 -35.99 -10.49
N PHE A 47 0.76 -34.79 -11.03
CA PHE A 47 -0.06 -33.61 -10.74
C PHE A 47 -1.48 -33.69 -11.29
N VAL A 48 -1.75 -34.57 -12.26
CA VAL A 48 -3.10 -34.78 -12.82
C VAL A 48 -4.07 -35.22 -11.73
N HIS A 49 -3.62 -36.00 -10.75
CA HIS A 49 -4.45 -36.45 -9.62
C HIS A 49 -4.81 -35.35 -8.62
N TYR A 50 -4.13 -34.20 -8.70
CA TYR A 50 -4.28 -33.06 -7.80
C TYR A 50 -5.02 -31.88 -8.45
N MET A 51 -5.40 -32.01 -9.73
CA MET A 51 -6.34 -31.13 -10.41
C MET A 51 -7.74 -31.31 -9.80
N LEU A 52 -8.54 -30.24 -9.80
CA LEU A 52 -9.92 -30.33 -9.35
C LEU A 52 -10.79 -30.84 -10.51
N ASP A 53 -11.23 -32.10 -10.42
CA ASP A 53 -12.11 -32.73 -11.40
C ASP A 53 -13.53 -32.83 -10.85
N ALA A 54 -14.47 -32.14 -11.50
CA ALA A 54 -15.88 -32.15 -11.14
C ALA A 54 -16.53 -33.53 -11.27
N ARG A 55 -15.97 -34.44 -12.08
CA ARG A 55 -16.52 -35.79 -12.32
C ARG A 55 -16.13 -36.79 -11.24
N SER A 56 -15.01 -36.57 -10.56
CA SER A 56 -14.45 -37.49 -9.55
C SER A 56 -13.78 -36.72 -8.41
N MET A 57 -14.58 -35.88 -7.74
CA MET A 57 -14.12 -34.91 -6.76
C MET A 57 -13.48 -35.61 -5.54
N GLN A 58 -12.27 -35.18 -5.19
CA GLN A 58 -11.62 -35.53 -3.93
C GLN A 58 -11.47 -34.29 -3.05
N TRP A 59 -11.67 -34.43 -1.74
CA TRP A 59 -11.69 -33.29 -0.82
C TRP A 59 -10.38 -32.48 -0.83
N TYR A 60 -9.22 -33.14 -1.01
CA TYR A 60 -7.92 -32.47 -1.04
C TYR A 60 -7.73 -31.65 -2.33
N GLN A 61 -8.44 -31.97 -3.42
CA GLN A 61 -8.29 -31.28 -4.70
C GLN A 61 -8.73 -29.82 -4.61
N PHE A 62 -9.67 -29.48 -3.72
CA PHE A 62 -10.07 -28.10 -3.46
C PHE A 62 -8.94 -27.23 -2.88
N LEU A 63 -7.91 -27.86 -2.33
CA LEU A 63 -6.70 -27.19 -1.86
C LEU A 63 -5.57 -27.28 -2.89
N THR A 64 -5.30 -28.48 -3.41
CA THR A 64 -4.09 -28.73 -4.21
C THR A 64 -4.14 -28.11 -5.59
N TYR A 65 -5.32 -28.00 -6.22
CA TYR A 65 -5.44 -27.43 -7.56
C TYR A 65 -4.95 -25.98 -7.64
N GLN A 66 -5.01 -25.26 -6.51
CA GLN A 66 -4.61 -23.85 -6.39
C GLN A 66 -3.11 -23.66 -6.67
N PHE A 67 -2.29 -24.70 -6.54
CA PHE A 67 -0.83 -24.61 -6.65
C PHE A 67 -0.27 -25.10 -8.00
N LEU A 68 -1.14 -25.63 -8.86
CA LEU A 68 -0.79 -26.22 -10.15
C LEU A 68 -0.97 -25.20 -11.29
N HIS A 69 -0.12 -25.22 -12.31
CA HIS A 69 -0.22 -24.31 -13.46
C HIS A 69 -0.07 -25.04 -14.80
N SER A 70 -0.71 -24.52 -15.86
CA SER A 70 -0.70 -25.10 -17.23
C SER A 70 0.54 -24.73 -18.03
N GLY A 71 1.28 -23.72 -17.61
CA GLY A 71 2.44 -23.23 -18.33
C GLY A 71 2.98 -21.94 -17.72
N TRP A 72 4.09 -21.46 -18.30
CA TRP A 72 4.82 -20.28 -17.83
C TRP A 72 3.96 -19.02 -17.79
N GLU A 73 3.19 -18.76 -18.86
CA GLU A 73 2.27 -17.62 -18.91
C GLU A 73 1.29 -17.65 -17.74
N HIS A 74 0.63 -18.78 -17.53
CA HIS A 74 -0.36 -18.94 -16.46
C HIS A 74 0.27 -18.74 -15.07
N LEU A 75 1.47 -19.27 -14.83
CA LEU A 75 2.18 -19.04 -13.57
C LEU A 75 2.55 -17.57 -13.39
N ILE A 76 3.23 -16.97 -14.38
CA ILE A 76 3.76 -15.59 -14.29
C ILE A 76 2.61 -14.61 -14.01
N PHE A 77 1.50 -14.72 -14.75
CA PHE A 77 0.35 -13.85 -14.52
C PHE A 77 -0.23 -13.99 -13.11
N ASN A 78 -0.41 -15.22 -12.62
CA ASN A 78 -0.90 -15.43 -11.26
C ASN A 78 0.05 -14.85 -10.22
N MET A 79 1.36 -15.07 -10.37
CA MET A 79 2.34 -14.60 -9.39
C MET A 79 2.47 -13.08 -9.40
N VAL A 80 2.36 -12.43 -10.57
CA VAL A 80 2.37 -10.97 -10.64
C VAL A 80 1.12 -10.38 -9.98
N PHE A 81 -0.07 -10.89 -10.27
CA PHE A 81 -1.29 -10.43 -9.59
C PHE A 81 -1.23 -10.72 -8.09
N LEU A 82 -0.80 -11.91 -7.69
CA LEU A 82 -0.66 -12.28 -6.29
C LEU A 82 0.35 -11.37 -5.59
N TYR A 83 1.46 -11.03 -6.23
CA TYR A 83 2.44 -10.08 -5.68
C TYR A 83 1.84 -8.67 -5.52
N VAL A 84 1.21 -8.13 -6.57
CA VAL A 84 0.70 -6.75 -6.54
C VAL A 84 -0.47 -6.58 -5.57
N PHE A 85 -1.43 -7.49 -5.58
CA PHE A 85 -2.66 -7.36 -4.77
C PHE A 85 -2.57 -8.10 -3.42
N GLY A 86 -1.80 -9.18 -3.35
CA GLY A 86 -1.64 -9.97 -2.13
C GLY A 86 -0.79 -9.29 -1.08
N ASN A 87 0.24 -8.53 -1.47
CA ASN A 87 1.11 -7.85 -0.51
C ASN A 87 0.35 -6.84 0.38
N PRO A 88 -0.44 -5.89 -0.18
CA PRO A 88 -1.22 -4.97 0.66
C PRO A 88 -2.33 -5.68 1.44
N LEU A 89 -2.87 -6.78 0.90
CA LEU A 89 -3.90 -7.55 1.60
C LEU A 89 -3.33 -8.30 2.82
N GLU A 90 -2.11 -8.85 2.73
CA GLU A 90 -1.41 -9.43 3.86
C GLU A 90 -1.09 -8.40 4.93
N ASP A 91 -0.59 -7.22 4.53
CA ASP A 91 -0.33 -6.13 5.47
C ASP A 91 -1.60 -5.70 6.24
N ARG A 92 -2.76 -5.83 5.59
CA ARG A 92 -4.05 -5.48 6.16
C ARG A 92 -4.68 -6.53 7.05
N LEU A 93 -4.58 -7.81 6.66
CA LEU A 93 -5.18 -8.96 7.36
C LEU A 93 -4.24 -9.57 8.40
N GLY A 94 -2.95 -9.23 8.34
CA GLY A 94 -1.89 -9.95 9.02
C GLY A 94 -1.60 -11.31 8.35
N PRO A 95 -0.47 -11.94 8.72
CA PRO A 95 0.03 -13.14 8.03
C PRO A 95 -0.93 -14.33 8.11
N ILE A 96 -1.44 -14.64 9.31
CA ILE A 96 -2.34 -15.79 9.52
C ILE A 96 -3.69 -15.53 8.84
N GLY A 97 -4.25 -14.33 9.02
CA GLY A 97 -5.53 -13.95 8.42
C GLY A 97 -5.47 -14.04 6.89
N TYR A 98 -4.38 -13.58 6.29
CA TYR A 98 -4.14 -13.66 4.86
C TYR A 98 -3.98 -15.10 4.35
N ALA A 99 -3.20 -15.93 5.04
CA ALA A 99 -3.05 -17.34 4.68
C ALA A 99 -4.40 -18.07 4.65
N CYS A 100 -5.20 -17.92 5.72
CA CYS A 100 -6.53 -18.52 5.80
C CYS A 100 -7.46 -17.96 4.72
N PHE A 101 -7.43 -16.64 4.48
CA PHE A 101 -8.25 -15.98 3.47
C PHE A 101 -7.93 -16.49 2.05
N TYR A 102 -6.65 -16.58 1.69
CA TYR A 102 -6.22 -17.06 0.38
C TYR A 102 -6.67 -18.50 0.12
N LEU A 103 -6.40 -19.41 1.06
CA LEU A 103 -6.74 -20.84 0.91
C LEU A 103 -8.26 -21.05 0.89
N ALA A 104 -9.01 -20.37 1.76
CA ALA A 104 -10.47 -20.43 1.78
C ALA A 104 -11.08 -19.85 0.49
N GLY A 105 -10.52 -18.75 -0.02
CA GLY A 105 -10.94 -18.15 -1.28
C GLY A 105 -10.75 -19.08 -2.47
N GLY A 106 -9.63 -19.80 -2.53
CA GLY A 106 -9.43 -20.84 -3.53
C GLY A 106 -10.38 -22.03 -3.35
N ILE A 107 -10.67 -22.48 -2.13
CA ILE A 107 -11.66 -23.55 -1.91
C ILE A 107 -13.04 -23.12 -2.44
N VAL A 108 -13.49 -21.90 -2.11
CA VAL A 108 -14.79 -21.38 -2.57
C VAL A 108 -14.81 -21.16 -4.07
N ALA A 109 -13.69 -20.72 -4.67
CA ALA A 109 -13.56 -20.64 -6.11
C ALA A 109 -13.72 -22.01 -6.79
N GLY A 110 -13.07 -23.05 -6.26
CA GLY A 110 -13.20 -24.43 -6.74
C GLY A 110 -14.63 -24.95 -6.61
N LEU A 111 -15.29 -24.73 -5.47
CA LEU A 111 -16.69 -25.10 -5.27
C LEU A 111 -17.61 -24.41 -6.27
N GLY A 112 -17.40 -23.11 -6.50
CA GLY A 112 -18.17 -22.34 -7.47
C GLY A 112 -17.99 -22.85 -8.90
N HIS A 113 -16.78 -23.22 -9.29
CA HIS A 113 -16.53 -23.85 -10.60
C HIS A 113 -17.24 -25.19 -10.74
N VAL A 114 -17.15 -26.06 -9.73
CA VAL A 114 -17.76 -27.38 -9.83
C VAL A 114 -19.29 -27.30 -9.86
N TRP A 115 -19.90 -26.44 -9.05
CA TRP A 115 -21.36 -26.38 -8.94
C TRP A 115 -22.04 -25.44 -9.93
N MET A 116 -21.32 -24.44 -10.46
CA MET A 116 -21.89 -23.41 -11.34
C MET A 116 -21.21 -23.32 -12.71
N GLY A 117 -20.14 -24.09 -12.97
CA GLY A 117 -19.36 -24.06 -14.21
C GLY A 117 -19.99 -24.73 -15.43
N GLY A 118 -21.16 -25.37 -15.28
CA GLY A 118 -21.83 -26.16 -16.32
C GLY A 118 -21.52 -27.66 -16.24
N GLU A 119 -22.34 -28.49 -16.88
CA GLU A 119 -22.30 -29.95 -16.68
C GLU A 119 -21.66 -30.75 -17.83
N PRO A 120 -20.70 -31.64 -17.52
CA PRO A 120 -19.79 -31.60 -16.37
C PRO A 120 -18.64 -30.63 -16.63
N ALA A 121 -18.32 -29.80 -15.63
CA ALA A 121 -17.25 -28.81 -15.73
C ALA A 121 -15.91 -29.51 -15.98
N SER A 122 -15.10 -28.94 -16.88
CA SER A 122 -13.76 -29.46 -17.16
C SER A 122 -12.86 -29.37 -15.92
N PRO A 123 -11.90 -30.29 -15.75
CA PRO A 123 -10.92 -30.22 -14.68
C PRO A 123 -10.14 -28.90 -14.70
N ILE A 124 -9.84 -28.36 -13.51
CA ILE A 124 -9.14 -27.08 -13.37
C ILE A 124 -7.89 -27.20 -12.51
N TRP A 125 -6.97 -26.27 -12.76
CA TRP A 125 -5.78 -26.03 -11.97
C TRP A 125 -5.37 -24.56 -12.12
N GLY A 126 -4.79 -23.98 -11.08
CA GLY A 126 -4.34 -22.59 -11.09
C GLY A 126 -4.68 -21.85 -9.81
N ALA A 127 -3.77 -20.97 -9.40
CA ALA A 127 -3.96 -20.05 -8.28
C ALA A 127 -5.05 -18.99 -8.56
N SER A 128 -5.54 -18.87 -9.80
CA SER A 128 -6.34 -17.75 -10.27
C SER A 128 -7.67 -17.57 -9.54
N GLY A 129 -8.27 -18.65 -9.01
CA GLY A 129 -9.45 -18.56 -8.14
C GLY A 129 -9.14 -17.88 -6.79
N ALA A 130 -8.04 -18.26 -6.14
CA ALA A 130 -7.58 -17.64 -4.90
C ALA A 130 -7.10 -16.20 -5.13
N VAL A 131 -6.41 -15.94 -6.25
CA VAL A 131 -6.03 -14.58 -6.67
C VAL A 131 -7.28 -13.72 -6.92
N SER A 132 -8.33 -14.29 -7.50
CA SER A 132 -9.62 -13.59 -7.68
C SER A 132 -10.27 -13.25 -6.34
N ALA A 133 -10.14 -14.10 -5.32
CA ALA A 133 -10.55 -13.73 -3.96
C ALA A 133 -9.74 -12.56 -3.41
N VAL A 134 -8.42 -12.55 -3.61
CA VAL A 134 -7.57 -11.43 -3.23
C VAL A 134 -8.01 -10.13 -3.92
N THR A 135 -8.28 -10.15 -5.23
CA THR A 135 -8.74 -8.95 -5.96
C THR A 135 -10.14 -8.50 -5.54
N GLY A 136 -11.04 -9.44 -5.26
CA GLY A 136 -12.38 -9.14 -4.73
C GLY A 136 -12.34 -8.44 -3.37
N ALA A 137 -11.45 -8.88 -2.47
CA ALA A 137 -11.22 -8.18 -1.20
C ALA A 137 -10.51 -6.83 -1.39
N PHE A 138 -9.58 -6.75 -2.34
CA PHE A 138 -8.86 -5.53 -2.66
C PHE A 138 -9.80 -4.39 -3.07
N LEU A 139 -10.86 -4.71 -3.82
CA LEU A 139 -11.93 -3.76 -4.18
C LEU A 139 -12.61 -3.14 -2.95
N VAL A 140 -12.77 -3.90 -1.86
CA VAL A 140 -13.41 -3.41 -0.64
C VAL A 140 -12.44 -2.60 0.21
N MET A 141 -11.20 -3.08 0.36
CA MET A 141 -10.24 -2.48 1.28
C MET A 141 -9.50 -1.28 0.68
N PHE A 142 -9.32 -1.25 -0.64
CA PHE A 142 -8.52 -0.27 -1.35
C PHE A 142 -9.15 0.22 -2.68
N PRO A 143 -10.44 0.58 -2.75
CA PRO A 143 -11.15 0.94 -4.00
C PRO A 143 -10.53 2.08 -4.82
N PHE A 144 -9.77 2.98 -4.17
CA PHE A 144 -9.16 4.14 -4.82
C PHE A 144 -7.65 4.03 -5.02
N SER A 145 -7.04 2.94 -4.57
CA SER A 145 -5.61 2.71 -4.82
C SER A 145 -5.35 2.72 -6.32
N ARG A 146 -4.30 3.43 -6.72
CA ARG A 146 -3.81 3.43 -8.10
C ARG A 146 -2.96 2.21 -8.33
N VAL A 147 -3.35 1.43 -9.32
CA VAL A 147 -2.59 0.30 -9.84
C VAL A 147 -1.85 0.77 -11.09
N THR A 148 -0.53 0.78 -11.04
CA THR A 148 0.28 1.05 -12.22
C THR A 148 0.25 -0.18 -13.12
N LEU A 149 -0.34 -0.02 -14.29
CA LEU A 149 -0.35 -1.01 -15.35
C LEU A 149 0.78 -0.71 -16.32
N SER A 150 1.44 -1.75 -16.82
CA SER A 150 2.45 -1.61 -17.84
C SER A 150 2.15 -2.45 -19.07
N PHE A 151 2.42 -1.84 -20.22
CA PHE A 151 2.42 -2.47 -21.53
C PHE A 151 3.85 -2.87 -21.90
N TYR A 152 4.15 -4.17 -21.86
CA TYR A 152 5.48 -4.73 -22.16
C TYR A 152 6.65 -4.05 -21.41
N PHE A 153 6.42 -3.44 -20.25
CA PHE A 153 7.42 -2.66 -19.52
C PHE A 153 7.94 -1.42 -20.27
N ILE A 154 7.25 -0.98 -21.32
CA ILE A 154 7.60 0.20 -22.14
C ILE A 154 6.80 1.41 -21.67
N GLU A 155 5.48 1.31 -21.72
CA GLU A 155 4.57 2.38 -21.31
C GLU A 155 3.84 1.97 -20.03
N SER A 156 3.64 2.92 -19.12
CA SER A 156 2.92 2.68 -17.87
C SER A 156 1.87 3.76 -17.65
N PHE A 157 0.69 3.35 -17.18
CA PHE A 157 -0.39 4.25 -16.82
C PHE A 157 -1.08 3.74 -15.56
N ASP A 158 -1.63 4.66 -14.78
CA ASP A 158 -2.30 4.34 -13.53
C ASP A 158 -3.80 4.18 -13.74
N VAL A 159 -4.36 3.11 -13.20
CA VAL A 159 -5.80 2.84 -13.18
C VAL A 159 -6.26 2.67 -11.75
N SER A 160 -7.41 3.24 -11.41
CA SER A 160 -8.04 3.00 -10.10
C SER A 160 -8.38 1.52 -9.96
N SER A 161 -8.07 0.93 -8.81
CA SER A 161 -8.36 -0.48 -8.52
C SER A 161 -9.83 -0.85 -8.73
N ILE A 162 -10.79 0.03 -8.38
CA ILE A 162 -12.21 -0.19 -8.66
C ILE A 162 -12.50 -0.42 -10.14
N VAL A 163 -11.91 0.38 -11.03
CA VAL A 163 -12.09 0.24 -12.48
C VAL A 163 -11.51 -1.08 -12.94
N LEU A 164 -10.30 -1.42 -12.49
CA LEU A 164 -9.61 -2.64 -12.88
C LEU A 164 -10.34 -3.91 -12.42
N VAL A 165 -10.72 -3.98 -11.14
CA VAL A 165 -11.37 -5.17 -10.56
C VAL A 165 -12.79 -5.33 -11.11
N VAL A 166 -13.58 -4.25 -11.20
CA VAL A 166 -14.93 -4.31 -11.80
C VAL A 166 -14.86 -4.69 -13.26
N PHE A 167 -13.93 -4.13 -14.03
CA PHE A 167 -13.71 -4.53 -15.41
C PHE A 167 -13.38 -6.03 -15.53
N SER A 168 -12.46 -6.54 -14.70
CA SER A 168 -12.10 -7.96 -14.69
C SER A 168 -13.30 -8.85 -14.38
N PHE A 169 -14.08 -8.51 -13.35
CA PHE A 169 -15.29 -9.23 -12.98
C PHE A 169 -16.33 -9.25 -14.10
N CYS A 170 -16.62 -8.10 -14.70
CA CYS A 170 -17.56 -7.99 -15.81
C CYS A 170 -17.07 -8.78 -17.04
N LYS A 171 -15.78 -8.74 -17.34
CA LYS A 171 -15.17 -9.52 -18.42
C LYS A 171 -15.36 -11.03 -18.17
N ASP A 172 -15.07 -11.52 -16.97
CA ASP A 172 -15.25 -12.94 -16.62
C ASP A 172 -16.72 -13.36 -16.69
N LEU A 173 -17.64 -12.49 -16.25
CA LEU A 173 -19.08 -12.74 -16.35
C LEU A 173 -19.53 -12.85 -17.80
N ILE A 174 -19.12 -11.91 -18.65
CA ILE A 174 -19.43 -11.94 -20.09
C ILE A 174 -18.85 -13.20 -20.72
N PHE A 175 -17.57 -13.52 -20.48
CA PHE A 175 -16.92 -14.67 -21.08
C PHE A 175 -17.55 -15.99 -20.62
N GLN A 176 -18.00 -16.08 -19.37
CA GLN A 176 -18.76 -17.21 -18.88
C GLN A 176 -20.13 -17.35 -19.56
N VAL A 177 -20.88 -16.26 -19.69
CA VAL A 177 -22.23 -16.27 -20.31
C VAL A 177 -22.16 -16.63 -21.79
N PHE A 178 -21.15 -16.14 -22.51
CA PHE A 178 -20.96 -16.39 -23.94
C PHE A 178 -20.05 -17.59 -24.24
N ASN A 179 -19.58 -18.31 -23.21
CA ASN A 179 -18.68 -19.46 -23.32
C ASN A 179 -17.44 -19.16 -24.21
N ILE A 180 -16.79 -18.03 -23.94
CA ILE A 180 -15.65 -17.53 -24.71
C ILE A 180 -14.35 -17.99 -24.05
N GLY A 181 -13.64 -18.93 -24.68
CA GLY A 181 -12.32 -19.37 -24.25
C GLY A 181 -12.32 -20.58 -23.30
N GLY A 182 -11.13 -21.05 -22.93
CA GLY A 182 -10.92 -22.27 -22.13
C GLY A 182 -10.54 -22.01 -20.67
N VAL A 183 -11.09 -20.96 -20.05
CA VAL A 183 -10.74 -20.54 -18.69
C VAL A 183 -11.91 -20.81 -17.74
N ALA A 184 -11.58 -21.17 -16.49
CA ALA A 184 -12.54 -21.44 -15.43
C ALA A 184 -13.15 -20.13 -14.86
N TYR A 185 -13.91 -19.38 -15.65
CA TYR A 185 -14.43 -18.07 -15.25
C TYR A 185 -15.34 -18.14 -14.00
N MET A 186 -16.08 -19.23 -13.79
CA MET A 186 -16.84 -19.41 -12.55
C MET A 186 -15.96 -19.53 -11.29
N ALA A 187 -14.74 -20.05 -11.41
CA ALA A 187 -13.78 -20.00 -10.31
C ALA A 187 -13.39 -18.55 -9.99
N HIS A 188 -13.16 -17.72 -11.01
CA HIS A 188 -12.81 -16.30 -10.84
C HIS A 188 -13.95 -15.49 -10.25
N LEU A 189 -15.17 -15.67 -10.76
CA LEU A 189 -16.37 -14.99 -10.26
C LEU A 189 -16.63 -15.36 -8.81
N SER A 190 -16.60 -16.66 -8.47
CA SER A 190 -16.85 -17.15 -7.11
C SER A 190 -15.76 -16.70 -6.13
N GLY A 191 -14.49 -16.69 -6.57
CA GLY A 191 -13.39 -16.13 -5.81
C GLY A 191 -13.61 -14.63 -5.52
N ASN A 192 -13.87 -13.82 -6.56
CA ASN A 192 -14.13 -12.38 -6.40
C ASN A 192 -15.29 -12.10 -5.45
N VAL A 193 -16.41 -12.82 -5.59
CA VAL A 193 -17.58 -12.69 -4.70
C VAL A 193 -17.22 -13.05 -3.27
N PHE A 194 -16.52 -14.17 -3.05
CA PHE A 194 -16.06 -14.55 -1.72
C PHE A 194 -15.20 -13.45 -1.10
N GLY A 195 -14.20 -12.97 -1.84
CA GLY A 195 -13.29 -11.95 -1.36
C GLY A 195 -14.00 -10.65 -0.98
N PHE A 196 -14.92 -10.21 -1.84
CA PHE A 196 -15.75 -9.04 -1.59
C PHE A 196 -16.60 -9.21 -0.32
N VAL A 197 -17.33 -10.32 -0.20
CA VAL A 197 -18.26 -10.57 0.91
C VAL A 197 -17.50 -10.68 2.24
N VAL A 198 -16.39 -11.43 2.27
CA VAL A 198 -15.59 -11.59 3.50
C VAL A 198 -14.94 -10.28 3.90
N ALA A 199 -14.32 -9.55 2.96
CA ALA A 199 -13.75 -8.24 3.26
C ALA A 199 -14.80 -7.25 3.77
N MET A 200 -15.98 -7.22 3.14
CA MET A 200 -17.10 -6.39 3.57
C MET A 200 -17.57 -6.78 4.98
N GLY A 201 -17.71 -8.08 5.26
CA GLY A 201 -18.07 -8.59 6.59
C GLY A 201 -17.05 -8.21 7.66
N LEU A 202 -15.75 -8.29 7.36
CA LEU A 202 -14.68 -7.91 8.29
C LEU A 202 -14.67 -6.40 8.59
N VAL A 203 -14.93 -5.55 7.60
CA VAL A 203 -15.04 -4.10 7.80
C VAL A 203 -16.33 -3.73 8.54
N LEU A 204 -17.47 -4.32 8.18
CA LEU A 204 -18.77 -4.06 8.82
C LEU A 204 -18.80 -4.52 10.29
N SER A 205 -18.23 -5.68 10.58
CA SER A 205 -18.12 -6.22 11.95
C SER A 205 -17.08 -5.50 12.82
N ARG A 206 -16.28 -4.59 12.23
CA ARG A 206 -15.13 -3.92 12.88
C ARG A 206 -14.03 -4.89 13.32
N ALA A 207 -14.02 -6.13 12.82
CA ALA A 207 -12.90 -7.04 12.98
C ALA A 207 -11.63 -6.48 12.32
N LEU A 208 -11.80 -5.66 11.27
CA LEU A 208 -10.77 -4.76 10.76
C LEU A 208 -11.13 -3.31 11.12
N PRO A 209 -10.17 -2.49 11.62
CA PRO A 209 -10.39 -1.06 11.82
C PRO A 209 -10.87 -0.40 10.53
N ARG A 210 -11.81 0.53 10.57
CA ARG A 210 -12.23 1.25 9.35
C ARG A 210 -11.13 2.22 8.95
N GLU A 211 -10.87 2.30 7.66
CA GLU A 211 -9.86 3.18 7.10
C GLU A 211 -10.56 4.18 6.17
N PRO A 212 -10.10 5.43 6.07
CA PRO A 212 -10.80 6.48 5.32
C PRO A 212 -10.91 6.19 3.82
N TYR A 213 -10.17 5.22 3.30
CA TYR A 213 -10.17 4.82 1.89
C TYR A 213 -10.89 3.50 1.62
N ASP A 214 -11.56 2.88 2.61
CA ASP A 214 -12.34 1.65 2.39
C ASP A 214 -13.64 1.90 1.61
N LEU A 215 -14.26 0.85 1.05
CA LEU A 215 -15.46 0.98 0.22
C LEU A 215 -16.66 1.54 0.97
N LEU A 216 -16.72 1.41 2.30
CA LEU A 216 -17.81 2.01 3.05
C LEU A 216 -17.63 3.51 3.24
N SER A 217 -16.41 4.02 3.12
CA SER A 217 -16.12 5.45 3.09
C SER A 217 -16.78 6.14 1.89
N LEU A 218 -17.09 5.39 0.81
CA LEU A 218 -17.96 5.88 -0.27
C LEU A 218 -19.37 6.23 0.18
N PHE A 219 -19.87 5.73 1.30
CA PHE A 219 -21.20 6.09 1.78
C PHE A 219 -21.14 7.19 2.84
N ASP A 220 -19.94 7.57 3.27
CA ASP A 220 -19.73 8.68 4.18
C ASP A 220 -19.65 10.01 3.40
N ARG A 221 -20.53 10.96 3.75
CA ARG A 221 -20.62 12.25 3.07
C ARG A 221 -19.35 13.08 3.28
N SER A 222 -18.72 12.99 4.45
CA SER A 222 -17.45 13.67 4.75
C SER A 222 -16.32 13.17 3.87
N THR A 223 -16.23 11.85 3.66
CA THR A 223 -15.17 11.26 2.84
C THR A 223 -15.36 11.50 1.35
N ARG A 224 -16.61 11.50 0.85
CA ARG A 224 -16.88 11.95 -0.54
C ARG A 224 -16.44 13.39 -0.77
N GLN A 225 -16.70 14.27 0.21
CA GLN A 225 -16.26 15.66 0.16
C GLN A 225 -14.73 15.74 0.15
N ALA A 226 -14.06 15.02 1.05
CA ALA A 226 -12.59 14.98 1.15
C ALA A 226 -11.91 14.39 -0.10
N LEU A 227 -12.43 13.31 -0.69
CA LEU A 227 -11.90 12.71 -1.92
C LEU A 227 -12.13 13.58 -3.15
N ARG A 228 -13.22 14.35 -3.17
CA ARG A 228 -13.48 15.37 -4.21
C ARG A 228 -12.52 16.54 -4.06
N ASP A 229 -12.31 17.00 -2.83
CA ASP A 229 -11.36 18.08 -2.50
C ASP A 229 -9.90 17.64 -2.79
N ALA A 230 -9.56 16.36 -2.61
CA ALA A 230 -8.24 15.81 -2.92
C ALA A 230 -8.01 15.46 -4.41
N ARG A 231 -9.08 15.29 -5.21
CA ARG A 231 -9.01 15.01 -6.66
C ARG A 231 -9.10 16.25 -7.52
N SER A 232 -9.57 17.37 -6.97
CA SER A 232 -9.36 18.65 -7.63
C SER A 232 -7.86 18.94 -7.65
N PRO A 233 -7.26 19.24 -8.82
CA PRO A 233 -5.98 19.92 -8.84
C PRO A 233 -6.10 21.11 -7.89
N ILE A 234 -5.23 21.19 -6.89
CA ILE A 234 -5.15 22.36 -6.03
C ILE A 234 -4.76 23.49 -6.96
N ASP A 235 -5.74 24.28 -7.39
CA ASP A 235 -5.51 25.56 -8.01
C ASP A 235 -5.00 26.48 -6.88
N PRO A 236 -3.71 26.88 -6.90
CA PRO A 236 -3.16 27.75 -5.86
C PRO A 236 -3.90 29.10 -5.78
N ASP A 237 -4.64 29.44 -6.84
CA ASP A 237 -5.44 30.66 -6.94
C ASP A 237 -6.94 30.46 -6.62
N ASP A 238 -7.37 29.26 -6.18
CA ASP A 238 -8.74 29.05 -5.69
C ASP A 238 -9.01 29.97 -4.47
N PRO A 239 -9.96 30.91 -4.56
CA PRO A 239 -10.28 31.83 -3.48
C PRO A 239 -10.65 31.12 -2.17
N ASP A 240 -11.31 29.96 -2.25
CA ASP A 240 -11.71 29.19 -1.08
C ASP A 240 -10.51 28.50 -0.43
N HIS A 241 -9.57 27.96 -1.23
CA HIS A 241 -8.34 27.36 -0.73
C HIS A 241 -7.44 28.39 -0.03
N LYS A 242 -7.24 29.56 -0.67
CA LYS A 242 -6.49 30.67 -0.07
C LYS A 242 -7.13 31.15 1.23
N GLN A 243 -8.46 31.22 1.29
CA GLN A 243 -9.17 31.59 2.52
C GLN A 243 -9.02 30.53 3.61
N ARG A 244 -9.07 29.23 3.30
CA ARG A 244 -8.81 28.14 4.25
C ARG A 244 -7.40 28.21 4.80
N LEU A 245 -6.39 28.41 3.95
CA LEU A 245 -4.99 28.58 4.38
C LEU A 245 -4.80 29.78 5.31
N LEU A 246 -5.39 30.94 4.96
CA LEU A 246 -5.33 32.14 5.79
C LEU A 246 -5.99 31.93 7.15
N ARG A 247 -7.17 31.29 7.19
CA ARG A 247 -7.85 30.95 8.44
C ARG A 247 -7.02 30.00 9.30
N GLN A 248 -6.39 29.00 8.68
CA GLN A 248 -5.58 28.04 9.41
C GLN A 248 -4.30 28.67 9.96
N ARG A 249 -3.63 29.54 9.19
CA ARG A 249 -2.49 30.33 9.69
C ARG A 249 -2.88 31.21 10.88
N ALA A 250 -4.01 31.90 10.78
CA ALA A 250 -4.53 32.72 11.88
C ALA A 250 -4.89 31.90 13.12
N ALA A 251 -5.32 30.64 12.96
CA ALA A 251 -5.57 29.74 14.08
C ALA A 251 -4.28 29.30 14.80
N VAL A 252 -3.20 29.04 14.04
CA VAL A 252 -1.87 28.80 14.61
C VAL A 252 -1.40 30.03 15.37
N GLU A 253 -1.44 31.20 14.75
CA GLU A 253 -1.06 32.47 15.37
C GLU A 253 -1.82 32.75 16.65
N SER A 254 -3.15 32.65 16.62
CA SER A 254 -4.01 32.85 17.79
C SER A 254 -3.69 31.88 18.93
N ALA A 255 -3.35 30.62 18.62
CA ALA A 255 -2.97 29.65 19.64
C ALA A 255 -1.57 29.95 20.24
N MET A 256 -0.64 30.44 19.42
CA MET A 256 0.69 30.85 19.88
C MET A 256 0.64 32.11 20.73
N ASP A 257 -0.17 33.10 20.35
CA ASP A 257 -0.40 34.33 21.12
C ASP A 257 -1.07 34.03 22.47
N ALA A 258 -1.92 33.00 22.52
CA ALA A 258 -2.51 32.48 23.75
C ALA A 258 -1.53 31.62 24.59
N HIS A 259 -0.30 31.41 24.11
CA HIS A 259 0.70 30.50 24.70
C HIS A 259 0.19 29.06 24.90
N ASP A 260 -0.78 28.61 24.09
CA ASP A 260 -1.32 27.25 24.13
C ASP A 260 -0.54 26.35 23.17
N ALA A 261 0.56 25.77 23.66
CA ALA A 261 1.45 24.95 22.85
C ALA A 261 0.76 23.72 22.23
N ARG A 262 -0.17 23.08 22.95
CA ARG A 262 -0.88 21.89 22.44
C ARG A 262 -1.78 22.26 21.29
N ARG A 263 -2.55 23.34 21.45
CA ARG A 263 -3.42 23.83 20.39
C ARG A 263 -2.61 24.34 19.21
N ALA A 264 -1.53 25.10 19.44
CA ALA A 264 -0.69 25.61 18.37
C ALA A 264 -0.13 24.47 17.51
N VAL A 265 0.40 23.42 18.12
CA VAL A 265 0.94 22.25 17.40
C VAL A 265 -0.16 21.49 16.65
N ALA A 266 -1.35 21.34 17.23
CA ALA A 266 -2.49 20.71 16.55
C ALA A 266 -2.97 21.52 15.34
N GLU A 267 -3.05 22.85 15.46
CA GLU A 267 -3.41 23.72 14.34
C GLU A 267 -2.32 23.77 13.27
N TYR A 268 -1.05 23.68 13.67
CA TYR A 268 0.07 23.63 12.73
C TYR A 268 0.09 22.32 11.94
N GLN A 269 -0.20 21.18 12.58
CA GLN A 269 -0.35 19.91 11.87
C GLN A 269 -1.43 20.00 10.78
N ARG A 270 -2.59 20.58 11.08
CA ARG A 270 -3.65 20.81 10.08
C ARG A 270 -3.22 21.75 8.96
N LEU A 271 -2.40 22.76 9.27
CA LEU A 271 -1.83 23.65 8.25
C LEU A 271 -0.93 22.89 7.28
N VAL A 272 -0.05 22.03 7.79
CA VAL A 272 0.84 21.18 7.00
C VAL A 272 0.06 20.16 6.15
N GLU A 273 -1.01 19.58 6.71
CA GLU A 273 -1.92 18.69 5.98
C GLU A 273 -2.65 19.41 4.83
N LEU A 274 -2.98 20.70 4.99
CA LEU A 274 -3.59 21.53 3.94
C LEU A 274 -2.59 21.95 2.87
N ASN A 275 -1.38 22.37 3.27
CA ASN A 275 -0.30 22.74 2.38
C ASN A 275 1.06 22.58 3.11
N PRO A 276 1.87 21.56 2.75
CA PRO A 276 3.17 21.33 3.37
C PRO A 276 4.18 22.48 3.19
N GLU A 277 3.98 23.31 2.15
CA GLU A 277 4.83 24.47 1.85
C GLU A 277 4.33 25.76 2.54
N ALA A 278 3.32 25.66 3.41
CA ALA A 278 2.77 26.83 4.09
C ALA A 278 3.75 27.37 5.15
N GLY A 279 4.51 28.39 4.79
CA GLY A 279 5.37 29.12 5.72
C GLY A 279 4.59 29.93 6.76
N LEU A 280 5.17 30.09 7.95
CA LEU A 280 4.79 31.03 9.00
C LEU A 280 5.80 32.20 9.07
N SER A 281 5.53 33.19 9.92
CA SER A 281 6.55 34.21 10.21
C SER A 281 7.79 33.58 10.82
N ARG A 282 8.97 34.19 10.62
CA ARG A 282 10.27 33.71 11.11
C ARG A 282 10.22 33.25 12.58
N LYS A 283 9.65 34.09 13.45
CA LYS A 283 9.55 33.81 14.89
C LYS A 283 8.61 32.64 15.16
N MET A 284 7.43 32.66 14.56
CA MET A 284 6.44 31.60 14.73
C MET A 284 6.97 30.24 14.23
N GLN A 285 7.75 30.23 13.15
CA GLN A 285 8.31 29.02 12.59
C GLN A 285 9.30 28.33 13.56
N LEU A 286 10.08 29.11 14.32
CA LEU A 286 10.95 28.56 15.38
C LEU A 286 10.15 28.16 16.63
N ASP A 287 9.26 29.04 17.09
CA ASP A 287 8.45 28.80 18.29
C ASP A 287 7.57 27.55 18.14
N ILE A 288 7.00 27.31 16.95
CA ILE A 288 6.19 26.11 16.69
C ILE A 288 7.03 24.84 16.62
N ALA A 289 8.26 24.93 16.10
CA ALA A 289 9.20 23.82 16.08
C ALA A 289 9.59 23.42 17.52
N ASP A 290 9.85 24.41 18.37
CA ASP A 290 10.15 24.20 19.80
C ASP A 290 8.94 23.61 20.55
N TYR A 291 7.73 24.10 20.30
CA TYR A 291 6.50 23.54 20.88
C TYR A 291 6.29 22.07 20.46
N ALA A 292 6.45 21.76 19.17
CA ALA A 292 6.33 20.40 18.66
C ALA A 292 7.40 19.48 19.28
N MET A 293 8.64 19.96 19.40
CA MET A 293 9.73 19.19 20.00
C MET A 293 9.47 18.87 21.48
N ASN A 294 9.04 19.86 22.26
CA ASN A 294 8.74 19.71 23.68
C ASN A 294 7.54 18.79 23.96
N LEU A 295 6.58 18.72 23.03
CA LEU A 295 5.44 17.81 23.09
C LEU A 295 5.75 16.40 22.52
N GLY A 296 6.96 16.16 22.02
CA GLY A 296 7.38 14.87 21.47
C GLY A 296 6.96 14.61 20.02
N HIS A 297 6.44 15.63 19.32
CA HIS A 297 6.09 15.55 17.89
C HIS A 297 7.32 15.76 17.01
N HIS A 298 8.30 14.84 17.09
CA HIS A 298 9.62 14.99 16.48
C HIS A 298 9.60 15.16 14.95
N GLN A 299 8.69 14.49 14.24
CA GLN A 299 8.55 14.66 12.78
C GLN A 299 8.05 16.06 12.42
N LEU A 300 7.06 16.56 13.17
CA LEU A 300 6.49 17.88 12.92
C LEU A 300 7.47 19.00 13.31
N ALA A 301 8.26 18.78 14.36
CA ALA A 301 9.36 19.67 14.73
C ALA A 301 10.44 19.72 13.65
N ALA A 302 10.87 18.57 13.12
CA ALA A 302 11.81 18.51 12.01
C ALA A 302 11.29 19.26 10.77
N HIS A 303 10.04 18.99 10.37
CA HIS A 303 9.40 19.69 9.27
C HIS A 303 9.38 21.22 9.48
N ALA A 304 9.04 21.68 10.69
CA ALA A 304 9.03 23.12 10.99
C ALA A 304 10.42 23.77 10.88
N TYR A 305 11.47 23.08 11.33
CA TYR A 305 12.85 23.55 11.20
C TYR A 305 13.37 23.51 9.75
N GLU A 306 13.00 22.50 8.96
CA GLU A 306 13.32 22.46 7.52
C GLU A 306 12.64 23.60 6.77
N ARG A 307 11.37 23.85 7.08
CA ARG A 307 10.63 25.00 6.53
C ARG A 307 11.31 26.31 6.88
N PHE A 308 11.82 26.47 8.10
CA PHE A 308 12.61 27.64 8.48
C PHE A 308 13.85 27.82 7.61
N LEU A 309 14.63 26.75 7.38
CA LEU A 309 15.82 26.80 6.52
C LEU A 309 15.47 27.13 5.06
N SER A 310 14.33 26.66 4.58
CA SER A 310 13.87 26.91 3.22
C SER A 310 13.30 28.32 3.03
N ASP A 311 12.52 28.84 3.99
CA ASP A 311 11.86 30.15 3.89
C ASP A 311 12.78 31.32 4.25
N PHE A 312 13.81 31.07 5.07
CA PHE A 312 14.74 32.10 5.54
C PHE A 312 16.20 31.72 5.23
N PRO A 313 16.56 31.53 3.95
CA PRO A 313 17.94 31.21 3.57
C PRO A 313 18.86 32.38 3.93
N GLY A 314 19.88 32.13 4.74
CA GLY A 314 20.81 33.15 5.23
C GLY A 314 20.47 33.76 6.58
N ASP A 315 19.44 33.24 7.27
CA ASP A 315 19.21 33.60 8.66
C ASP A 315 20.37 33.15 9.56
N GLY A 316 20.83 34.03 10.47
CA GLY A 316 21.94 33.73 11.37
C GLY A 316 21.69 32.57 12.34
N PHE A 317 20.43 32.15 12.51
CA PHE A 317 20.06 30.98 13.30
C PHE A 317 20.09 29.68 12.47
N GLY A 318 20.25 29.77 11.14
CA GLY A 318 20.19 28.62 10.23
C GLY A 318 21.18 27.52 10.57
N ASP A 319 22.45 27.86 10.85
CA ASP A 319 23.46 26.85 11.21
C ASP A 319 23.16 26.17 12.56
N GLN A 320 22.51 26.88 13.48
CA GLN A 320 22.01 26.28 14.72
C GLN A 320 20.84 25.34 14.45
N VAL A 321 19.94 25.69 13.54
CA VAL A 321 18.82 24.83 13.11
C VAL A 321 19.34 23.55 12.46
N GLN A 322 20.41 23.63 11.66
CA GLN A 322 21.09 22.45 11.11
C GLN A 322 21.55 21.47 12.22
N LEU A 323 22.14 21.98 13.30
CA LEU A 323 22.50 21.13 14.44
C LEU A 323 21.28 20.50 15.10
N ILE A 324 20.20 21.27 15.31
CA ILE A 324 18.98 20.77 15.95
C ILE A 324 18.35 19.66 15.09
N LEU A 325 18.21 19.88 13.78
CA LEU A 325 17.71 18.88 12.84
C LEU A 325 18.56 17.61 12.86
N GLY A 326 19.88 17.76 12.78
CA GLY A 326 20.81 16.65 12.86
C GLY A 326 20.63 15.81 14.13
N LEU A 327 20.40 16.46 15.27
CA LEU A 327 20.13 15.78 16.55
C LEU A 327 18.75 15.11 16.58
N ILE A 328 17.71 15.75 16.03
CA ILE A 328 16.36 15.17 15.92
C ILE A 328 16.40 13.89 15.08
N TYR A 329 17.00 13.95 13.89
CA TYR A 329 17.12 12.81 12.99
C TYR A 329 17.95 11.68 13.60
N ALA A 330 19.08 12.00 14.26
CA ALA A 330 19.95 11.00 14.87
C ALA A 330 19.31 10.29 16.07
N ARG A 331 18.64 11.04 16.96
CA ARG A 331 18.21 10.52 18.27
C ARG A 331 16.76 10.06 18.31
N HIS A 332 15.88 10.76 17.60
CA HIS A 332 14.44 10.58 17.72
C HIS A 332 13.84 9.88 16.51
N LEU A 333 14.20 10.30 15.29
CA LEU A 333 13.62 9.73 14.06
C LEU A 333 14.39 8.51 13.54
N LYS A 334 15.66 8.34 13.95
CA LYS A 334 16.54 7.23 13.54
C LYS A 334 16.75 7.18 12.03
N GLU A 335 16.93 8.34 11.41
CA GLU A 335 17.22 8.48 9.97
C GLU A 335 18.68 8.95 9.79
N PRO A 336 19.63 8.02 9.62
CA PRO A 336 21.06 8.36 9.68
C PRO A 336 21.56 9.17 8.48
N GLU A 337 20.90 9.09 7.32
CA GLU A 337 21.28 9.89 6.14
C GLU A 337 20.96 11.37 6.33
N HIS A 338 19.71 11.70 6.68
CA HIS A 338 19.31 13.08 7.00
C HIS A 338 20.10 13.64 8.19
N ALA A 339 20.35 12.82 9.22
CA ALA A 339 21.20 13.21 10.34
C ALA A 339 22.61 13.60 9.88
N ARG A 340 23.24 12.80 9.02
CA ARG A 340 24.59 13.08 8.49
C ARG A 340 24.65 14.38 7.72
N GLU A 341 23.68 14.63 6.85
CA GLU A 341 23.62 15.85 6.03
C GLU A 341 23.61 17.10 6.92
N HIS A 342 22.65 17.18 7.84
CA HIS A 342 22.48 18.35 8.71
C HIS A 342 23.65 18.51 9.70
N LEU A 343 24.15 17.42 10.30
CA LEU A 343 25.27 17.47 11.24
C LEU A 343 26.57 17.89 10.57
N ARG A 344 26.81 17.49 9.31
CA ARG A 344 27.98 17.91 8.56
C ARG A 344 27.94 19.41 8.28
N LEU A 345 26.80 19.93 7.80
CA LEU A 345 26.62 21.36 7.58
C LEU A 345 26.83 22.17 8.87
N ALA A 346 26.27 21.70 9.99
CA ALA A 346 26.48 22.32 11.29
C ALA A 346 27.95 22.28 11.73
N ALA A 347 28.66 21.16 11.55
CA ALA A 347 30.07 21.00 11.93
C ALA A 347 31.03 21.88 11.10
N GLU A 348 30.64 22.26 9.89
CA GLU A 348 31.41 23.12 9.00
C GLU A 348 31.12 24.62 9.25
N ARG A 349 29.86 24.99 9.53
CA ARG A 349 29.40 26.39 9.48
C ARG A 349 29.14 27.05 10.83
N LEU A 350 28.84 26.28 11.89
CA LEU A 350 28.54 26.86 13.20
C LEU A 350 29.70 27.69 13.74
N ASP A 351 29.45 28.94 14.16
CA ASP A 351 30.47 29.79 14.78
C ASP A 351 30.87 29.35 16.20
N ASP A 352 29.90 28.87 16.99
CA ASP A 352 30.12 28.42 18.37
C ASP A 352 30.96 27.14 18.41
N PRO A 353 32.19 27.16 18.98
CA PRO A 353 33.08 26.01 19.00
C PRO A 353 32.51 24.81 19.77
N HIS A 354 31.73 25.03 20.82
CA HIS A 354 31.15 23.97 21.64
C HIS A 354 30.07 23.22 20.86
N ARG A 355 29.18 23.97 20.19
CA ARG A 355 28.13 23.39 19.34
C ARG A 355 28.69 22.71 18.10
N ARG A 356 29.75 23.28 17.51
CA ARG A 356 30.48 22.67 16.40
C ARG A 356 31.09 21.32 16.81
N GLU A 357 31.69 21.25 17.99
CA GLU A 357 32.22 19.99 18.52
C GLU A 357 31.10 18.97 18.82
N GLN A 358 29.97 19.43 19.34
CA GLN A 358 28.78 18.60 19.52
C GLN A 358 28.29 17.99 18.19
N ALA A 359 28.25 18.79 17.12
CA ALA A 359 27.89 18.34 15.78
C ALA A 359 28.84 17.23 15.29
N ARG A 360 30.16 17.45 15.40
CA ARG A 360 31.20 16.49 15.00
C ARG A 360 31.11 15.18 15.77
N LYS A 361 30.96 15.26 17.09
CA LYS A 361 30.82 14.07 17.93
C LYS A 361 29.60 13.24 17.55
N MET A 362 28.44 13.89 17.35
CA MET A 362 27.23 13.21 16.93
C MET A 362 27.38 12.61 15.52
N LEU A 363 27.99 13.35 14.58
CA LEU A 363 28.23 12.87 13.23
C LEU A 363 29.05 11.56 13.25
N HIS A 364 30.13 11.54 14.02
CA HIS A 364 30.96 10.35 14.19
C HIS A 364 30.20 9.18 14.86
N GLU A 365 29.32 9.47 15.82
CA GLU A 365 28.47 8.44 16.44
C GLU A 365 27.47 7.82 15.45
N VAL A 366 26.90 8.63 14.55
CA VAL A 366 25.97 8.16 13.50
C VAL A 366 26.72 7.30 12.49
N GLU A 367 27.88 7.73 12.01
CA GLU A 367 28.73 7.01 11.04
C GLU A 367 29.26 5.66 11.54
N ARG A 368 29.35 5.48 12.87
CA ARG A 368 29.84 4.22 13.46
C ARG A 368 28.72 3.22 13.74
N LYS A 369 27.49 3.70 13.95
CA LYS A 369 26.34 2.86 14.36
C LYS A 369 25.54 2.30 13.17
N PHE A 370 25.68 2.91 12.00
CA PHE A 370 24.98 2.58 10.76
C PHE A 370 25.98 2.60 9.61
#